data_AF-A0A928INN7-F1
#
_entry.id   AF-A0A928INN7-F1
#
_cell.length_a   1.000
_cell.length_b   1.000
_cell.length_c   1.000
_cell.angle_alpha   90.00
_cell.angle_beta   90.00
_cell.angle_gamma   90.00
#
_symmetry.space_group_name_H-M   'P 1'
#
loop_
_entity.id
_entity.type
_entity.pdbx_description
1 polymer ?
#
loop_
_entity_poly.entity_id
_entity_poly.type
_entity_poly.pdbx_seq_one_letter_code
_entity_poly.pdbx_strand_id
1 'polypeptide(L)' 'MNKEQGQAERDYRLAKAVFMTLRDKCIITDAELSAVERLKPMVGELEVNSIAEEKSYTG' A
#
# COMPACT_ATOMS: atom_id res chain seq x y z
N MET A 1 -16.36 -0.72 -6.40
CA MET A 1 -15.54 -0.72 -5.17
C MET A 1 -16.35 -0.05 -4.06
N ASN A 2 -16.60 -0.74 -2.92
CA ASN A 2 -17.36 -0.14 -1.82
C ASN A 2 -16.52 0.94 -1.11
N LYS A 3 -17.16 2.03 -0.66
CA LYS A 3 -16.48 3.18 0.00
C LYS A 3 -15.57 2.75 1.15
N GLU A 4 -15.97 1.73 1.90
CA GLU A 4 -15.23 1.18 3.04
C GLU A 4 -13.93 0.47 2.63
N GLN A 5 -13.93 -0.24 1.49
CA GLN A 5 -12.73 -0.89 0.96
C GLN A 5 -11.68 0.15 0.52
N GLY A 6 -12.12 1.28 -0.03
CA GLY A 6 -11.23 2.37 -0.45
C GLY A 6 -10.62 3.13 0.72
N GLN A 7 -11.35 3.27 1.82
CA GLN A 7 -10.82 3.88 3.03
C GLN A 7 -9.78 2.97 3.70
N ALA A 8 -10.09 1.69 3.85
CA ALA A 8 -9.17 0.71 4.44
C ALA A 8 -7.83 0.62 3.68
N GLU A 9 -7.85 0.72 2.36
CA GLU A 9 -6.61 0.73 1.56
C GLU A 9 -5.80 2.02 1.75
N ARG A 10 -6.46 3.18 1.78
CA ARG A 10 -5.79 4.46 2.04
C ARG A 10 -5.10 4.45 3.40
N ASP A 11 -5.81 3.97 4.42
CA ASP A 11 -5.29 3.87 5.78
C ASP A 11 -4.11 2.89 5.85
N TYR A 12 -4.18 1.77 5.14
CA TYR A 12 -3.07 0.82 5.03
C TYR A 12 -1.82 1.44 4.36
N ARG A 13 -1.99 2.15 3.23
CA ARG A 13 -0.85 2.82 2.56
C ARG A 13 -0.22 3.88 3.45
N LEU A 14 -1.04 4.66 4.17
CA LEU A 14 -0.56 5.67 5.11
C LEU A 14 0.22 5.02 6.26
N ALA A 15 -0.34 3.97 6.87
CA ALA A 15 0.34 3.22 7.93
C ALA A 15 1.69 2.69 7.42
N LYS A 16 1.71 2.02 6.25
CA LYS A 16 2.96 1.51 5.67
C LYS A 16 4.02 2.60 5.50
N ALA A 17 3.65 3.77 4.99
CA ALA A 17 4.58 4.89 4.83
C ALA A 17 5.17 5.38 6.17
N VAL A 18 4.36 5.41 7.23
CA VAL A 18 4.82 5.74 8.59
C VAL A 18 5.80 4.68 9.10
N PHE A 19 5.45 3.39 8.99
CA PHE A 19 6.33 2.30 9.44
C PHE A 19 7.65 2.25 8.66
N MET A 20 7.65 2.52 7.34
CA MET A 20 8.88 2.66 6.57
C MET A 20 9.75 3.82 7.10
N THR A 21 9.14 4.97 7.40
CA THR A 21 9.87 6.11 7.97
C THR A 21 10.46 5.78 9.35
N LEU A 22 9.74 5.04 10.19
CA LEU A 22 10.23 4.59 11.50
C LEU A 22 11.40 3.61 11.35
N ARG A 23 11.32 2.71 10.36
CA ARG A 23 12.38 1.76 10.04
C ARG A 23 13.64 2.48 9.57
N ASP A 24 13.51 3.47 8.68
CA ASP A 24 14.65 4.25 8.19
C ASP A 24 15.31 5.10 9.29
N LYS A 25 14.57 5.42 10.35
CA LYS A 25 15.09 6.04 11.58
C LYS A 25 15.63 5.03 12.59
N CYS A 26 15.68 3.74 12.24
CA CYS A 26 16.07 2.63 13.11
C CYS A 26 15.25 2.53 14.42
N ILE A 27 14.00 3.02 14.41
CA ILE A 27 13.09 2.93 15.57
C ILE A 27 12.45 1.55 15.66
N ILE A 28 12.19 0.94 14.50
CA ILE A 28 11.66 -0.42 14.37
C ILE A 28 12.56 -1.23 13.44
N THR A 29 12.44 -2.55 13.53
CA THR A 29 13.17 -3.54 12.75
C THR A 29 12.43 -3.92 11.46
N ASP A 30 13.17 -4.54 10.53
CA ASP A 30 12.58 -5.11 9.31
C ASP A 30 11.54 -6.21 9.61
N ALA A 31 11.69 -6.92 10.74
CA ALA A 31 10.72 -7.92 11.18
C ALA A 31 9.37 -7.27 11.59
N GLU A 32 9.43 -6.14 12.27
CA GLU A 32 8.24 -5.36 12.66
C GLU A 32 7.57 -4.73 11.44
N LEU A 33 8.34 -4.21 10.47
CA LEU A 33 7.79 -3.74 9.20
C LEU A 33 7.10 -4.88 8.42
N SER A 34 7.72 -6.07 8.39
CA SER A 34 7.17 -7.25 7.73
C SER A 34 5.85 -7.73 8.36
N ALA A 35 5.67 -7.51 9.67
CA ALA A 35 4.41 -7.82 10.35
C ALA A 35 3.26 -6.93 9.87
N VAL A 36 3.53 -5.65 9.58
CA VAL A 36 2.56 -4.72 8.98
C VAL A 36 2.18 -5.14 7.57
N GLU A 37 3.12 -5.71 6.81
CA GLU A 37 2.81 -6.24 5.48
C GLU A 37 1.83 -7.42 5.52
N ARG A 38 1.86 -8.23 6.58
CA ARG A 38 0.90 -9.33 6.81
C ARG A 38 -0.49 -8.84 7.20
N LEU A 39 -0.60 -7.63 7.73
CA LEU A 39 -1.87 -6.96 8.02
C LEU A 39 -2.47 -6.28 6.78
N LYS A 40 -1.85 -6.45 5.59
CA LYS A 40 -2.45 -6.00 4.33
C LYS A 40 -3.87 -6.54 4.27
N PRO A 41 -4.89 -5.66 4.28
CA PRO A 41 -6.25 -6.14 4.19
C PRO A 41 -6.39 -6.94 2.89
N MET A 42 -7.12 -8.07 2.92
CA MET A 42 -7.59 -8.78 1.72
C MET A 42 -8.62 -7.93 0.95
N VAL A 43 -8.34 -6.65 0.79
CA VAL A 43 -9.04 -5.77 -0.15
C VAL A 43 -8.41 -6.10 -1.48
N GLY A 44 -9.18 -6.82 -2.29
CA GLY A 44 -8.77 -7.41 -3.55
C GLY A 44 -7.84 -6.49 -4.32
N GLU A 45 -6.75 -7.08 -4.80
CA GLU A 45 -5.87 -6.59 -5.86
C GLU A 45 -6.45 -5.36 -6.56
N LEU A 46 -6.24 -4.16 -6.01
CA LEU A 46 -6.34 -2.97 -6.82
C LEU A 46 -5.10 -3.00 -7.68
N GLU A 47 -5.28 -3.74 -8.79
CA GLU A 47 -4.71 -3.52 -10.09
C GLU A 47 -3.92 -2.22 -10.11
N VAL A 48 -2.63 -2.35 -9.79
CA VAL A 48 -1.60 -1.36 -10.11
C VAL A 48 -1.39 -1.31 -11.64
N ASN A 49 -2.36 -1.79 -12.42
CA ASN A 49 -2.39 -1.75 -13.88
C ASN A 49 -2.95 -0.42 -14.40
N SER A 50 -3.61 0.42 -13.58
CA SER A 50 -4.11 1.73 -14.05
C SER A 50 -3.03 2.79 -14.31
N ILE A 51 -1.75 2.53 -14.06
CA ILE A 51 -0.64 3.46 -14.43
C ILE A 51 0.21 2.89 -15.57
N ALA A 52 0.01 1.62 -15.96
CA ALA A 52 0.80 0.99 -17.03
C ALA A 52 0.11 1.02 -18.40
N GLU A 53 -1.22 1.14 -18.48
CA GLU A 53 -1.95 1.07 -19.76
C GLU A 53 -2.29 2.43 -20.40
N GLU A 54 -1.97 3.56 -19.77
CA GLU A 54 -2.19 4.90 -20.35
C GLU A 54 -0.93 5.48 -21.02
N LYS A 55 -0.10 4.61 -21.62
CA LYS A 55 1.01 5.01 -22.52
C LYS A 55 0.94 4.35 -23.91
N SER A 56 -0.25 3.94 -24.33
CA SER A 56 -0.49 3.37 -25.67
C SER A 56 -1.58 4.10 -26.45
N TYR A 57 -1.82 5.39 -26.19
CA TYR A 57 -2.53 6.25 -27.13
C TYR A 57 -1.52 6.90 -28.08
N THR A 58 -1.04 6.12 -29.06
CA THR A 58 -0.54 6.69 -30.31
C THR A 58 -1.76 6.94 -31.18
N GLY A 59 -2.07 8.22 -31.40
CA GLY A 59 -3.02 8.64 -32.44
C GLY A 59 -2.60 8.20 -33.83
#